data_AF-A0A820HZC1-F1
#
_entry.id   AF-A0A820HZC1-F1
#
_cell.length_a   1.000
_cell.length_b   1.000
_cell.length_c   1.000
_cell.angle_alpha   90.00
_cell.angle_beta   90.00
_cell.angle_gamma   90.00
#
_symmetry.space_group_name_H-M   'P 1'
#
loop_
_entity.id
_entity.type
_entity.pdbx_description
1 polymer ?
#
loop_
_entity_poly.entity_id
_entity_poly.type
_entity_poly.pdbx_seq_one_letter_code
_entity_poly.pdbx_strand_id
1 'polypeptide(L)'
;KSCLSAQYIILRILILDFISNNREVFESCIDHEYFSSWEDFIYKMRQGGTFADGIVVVASSMLLRRQIIIHQHEQRPVLFKALFSISTSNQIHLVYDSKNLHYSSLLSTDGNKLSIDESECICA
;
A
#
# COMPACT_ATOMS: atom_id res chain seq x y z
N LYS A 1 -15.29 16.66 9.01
CA LYS A 1 -14.35 16.35 7.90
C LYS A 1 -12.85 16.46 8.29
N SER A 2 -12.49 16.88 9.52
CA SER A 2 -11.08 17.11 9.95
C SER A 2 -10.36 15.92 10.61
N CYS A 3 -11.07 14.86 11.02
CA CYS A 3 -10.43 13.75 11.75
C CYS A 3 -9.77 12.72 10.82
N LEU A 4 -10.40 12.41 9.67
CA LEU A 4 -9.85 11.51 8.66
C LEU A 4 -8.55 12.04 8.06
N SER A 5 -8.37 13.38 7.99
CA SER A 5 -7.15 13.97 7.48
C SER A 5 -5.94 13.73 8.39
N ALA A 6 -6.15 13.70 9.71
CA ALA A 6 -5.06 13.44 10.65
C ALA A 6 -4.60 11.97 10.61
N GLN A 7 -5.54 11.03 10.44
CA GLN A 7 -5.23 9.60 10.44
C GLN A 7 -4.36 9.18 9.25
N TYR A 8 -4.67 9.66 8.03
CA TYR A 8 -3.85 9.31 6.87
C TYR A 8 -2.44 9.92 6.96
N ILE A 9 -2.30 11.12 7.53
CA ILE A 9 -1.00 11.78 7.73
C ILE A 9 -0.15 10.95 8.70
N ILE A 10 -0.73 10.52 9.82
CA ILE A 10 -0.05 9.69 10.81
C ILE A 10 0.39 8.36 10.17
N LEU A 11 -0.52 7.69 9.47
CA LEU A 11 -0.22 6.42 8.81
C LEU A 11 0.93 6.58 7.80
N ARG A 12 0.89 7.65 6.99
CA ARG A 12 1.94 7.98 6.02
C ARG A 12 3.30 8.15 6.69
N ILE A 13 3.37 8.90 7.78
CA ILE A 13 4.61 9.10 8.54
C ILE A 13 5.15 7.77 9.05
N LEU A 14 4.29 6.94 9.66
CA LEU A 14 4.70 5.64 10.19
C LEU A 14 5.22 4.70 9.09
N ILE A 15 4.60 4.68 7.91
CA ILE A 15 5.06 3.88 6.78
C ILE A 15 6.41 4.40 6.26
N LEU A 16 6.60 5.71 6.16
CA LEU A 16 7.86 6.28 5.67
C LEU A 16 9.00 6.14 6.68
N ASP A 17 8.70 6.18 7.99
CA ASP A 17 9.67 5.84 9.02
C ASP A 17 10.06 4.36 8.93
N PHE A 18 9.09 3.47 8.70
CA PHE A 18 9.37 2.05 8.47
C PHE A 18 10.24 1.83 7.24
N ILE A 19 9.94 2.46 6.11
CA ILE A 19 10.77 2.40 4.89
C ILE A 19 12.17 2.94 5.17
N SER A 20 12.26 4.09 5.83
CA SER A 20 13.54 4.73 6.19
C SER A 20 14.43 3.84 7.07
N ASN A 21 13.83 3.08 7.97
CA ASN A 21 14.54 2.20 8.91
C ASN A 21 14.91 0.83 8.31
N ASN A 22 14.45 0.51 7.10
CA ASN A 22 14.74 -0.74 6.40
C ASN A 22 15.26 -0.42 4.99
N ARG A 23 16.18 0.55 4.87
CA ARG A 23 16.70 1.08 3.59
C ARG A 23 17.19 -0.03 2.67
N GLU A 24 17.90 -1.01 3.22
CA GLU A 24 18.46 -2.17 2.53
C GLU A 24 17.41 -3.03 1.81
N VAL A 25 16.14 -2.95 2.21
CA VAL A 25 15.03 -3.68 1.59
C VAL A 25 14.42 -2.90 0.44
N PHE A 26 14.37 -1.57 0.53
CA PHE A 26 13.55 -0.73 -0.35
C PHE A 26 14.35 0.12 -1.33
N GLU A 27 15.62 0.44 -1.05
CA GLU A 27 16.40 1.40 -1.83
C GLU A 27 16.56 0.97 -3.28
N SER A 28 16.80 -0.31 -3.54
CA SER A 28 16.95 -0.83 -4.90
C SER A 28 15.68 -0.77 -5.74
N CYS A 29 14.52 -0.50 -5.13
CA CYS A 29 13.23 -0.43 -5.80
C CYS A 29 12.82 1.00 -6.15
N ILE A 30 13.60 2.01 -5.76
CA ILE A 30 13.29 3.41 -6.08
C ILE A 30 13.37 3.63 -7.59
N ASP A 31 12.37 4.34 -8.10
CA ASP A 31 12.38 4.82 -9.47
C ASP A 31 13.33 6.03 -9.60
N HIS A 32 14.54 5.77 -10.11
CA HIS A 32 15.57 6.79 -10.31
C HIS A 32 15.25 7.77 -11.46
N GLU A 33 14.21 7.52 -12.27
CA GLU A 33 13.73 8.51 -13.24
C GLU A 33 12.96 9.64 -12.53
N TYR A 34 12.31 9.33 -11.39
CA TYR A 34 11.51 10.29 -10.63
C TYR A 34 12.21 10.83 -9.37
N PHE A 35 13.09 10.03 -8.77
CA PHE A 35 13.81 10.34 -7.53
C PHE A 35 15.32 10.31 -7.74
N SER A 36 16.00 11.43 -7.46
CA SER A 36 17.45 11.54 -7.70
C SER A 36 18.30 10.78 -6.68
N SER A 37 17.75 10.52 -5.48
CA SER A 37 18.40 9.73 -4.43
C SER A 37 17.37 9.16 -3.44
N TRP A 38 17.83 8.29 -2.54
CA TRP A 38 17.05 7.80 -1.40
C TRP A 38 16.49 8.95 -0.55
N GLU A 39 17.33 9.95 -0.26
CA GLU A 39 16.94 11.12 0.54
C GLU A 39 15.89 11.97 -0.17
N ASP A 40 15.98 12.13 -1.50
CA ASP A 40 14.96 12.80 -2.32
C ASP A 40 13.62 12.05 -2.29
N PHE A 41 13.67 10.71 -2.39
CA PHE A 41 12.49 9.85 -2.25
C PHE A 41 11.79 10.05 -0.90
N ILE A 42 12.52 9.90 0.21
CA ILE A 42 11.94 10.06 1.55
C ILE A 42 11.38 11.48 1.72
N TYR A 43 12.12 12.50 1.28
CA TYR A 43 11.70 13.90 1.39
C TYR A 43 10.41 14.19 0.62
N LYS A 44 10.33 13.80 -0.67
CA LYS A 44 9.15 14.02 -1.52
C LYS A 44 7.95 13.22 -1.04
N MET A 45 8.16 11.98 -0.61
CA MET A 45 7.07 11.11 -0.15
C MET A 45 6.45 11.57 1.17
N ARG A 46 7.18 12.32 2.01
CA ARG A 46 6.63 12.95 3.21
C ARG A 46 5.75 14.16 2.92
N GLN A 47 5.86 14.77 1.75
CA GLN A 47 5.03 15.92 1.40
C GLN A 47 3.56 15.52 1.25
N GLY A 48 2.67 16.34 1.81
CA GLY A 48 1.23 16.16 1.65
C GLY A 48 0.82 16.28 0.18
N GLY A 49 -0.04 15.38 -0.28
CA GLY A 49 -0.53 15.38 -1.66
C GLY A 49 0.31 14.58 -2.66
N THR A 50 1.52 14.12 -2.29
CA THR A 50 2.29 13.19 -3.13
C THR A 50 1.55 11.85 -3.23
N PHE A 51 1.45 11.28 -4.43
CA PHE A 51 0.85 9.96 -4.63
C PHE A 51 1.73 8.87 -4.03
N ALA A 52 1.11 7.85 -3.43
CA ALA A 52 1.82 6.67 -2.95
C ALA A 52 2.14 5.73 -4.11
N ASP A 53 3.34 5.14 -4.10
CA ASP A 53 3.80 4.17 -5.08
C ASP A 53 3.71 2.73 -4.54
N GLY A 54 4.17 1.77 -5.35
CA GLY A 54 4.19 0.36 -4.96
C GLY A 54 5.04 0.08 -3.71
N ILE A 55 6.13 0.83 -3.50
CA ILE A 55 6.99 0.70 -2.32
C ILE A 55 6.18 0.97 -1.06
N VAL A 56 5.39 2.04 -1.06
CA VAL A 56 4.51 2.38 0.08
C VAL A 56 3.48 1.28 0.33
N VAL A 57 2.92 0.66 -0.71
CA VAL A 57 1.95 -0.45 -0.54
C VAL A 57 2.62 -1.66 0.08
N VAL A 58 3.79 -2.08 -0.42
CA VAL A 58 4.56 -3.22 0.12
C VAL A 58 4.90 -2.95 1.60
N ALA A 59 5.47 -1.78 1.89
CA ALA A 59 5.81 -1.38 3.25
C ALA A 59 4.58 -1.34 4.17
N SER A 60 3.43 -0.88 3.67
CA SER A 60 2.16 -0.89 4.42
C SER A 60 1.74 -2.31 4.78
N SER A 61 1.83 -3.25 3.84
CA SER A 61 1.50 -4.66 4.09
C SER A 61 2.39 -5.25 5.18
N MET A 62 3.69 -5.00 5.10
CA MET A 62 4.68 -5.47 6.08
C MET A 62 4.47 -4.85 7.47
N LEU A 63 4.35 -3.51 7.55
CA LEU A 63 4.17 -2.78 8.81
C LEU A 63 2.88 -3.18 9.51
N LEU A 64 1.77 -3.27 8.77
CA LEU A 64 0.46 -3.61 9.32
C LEU A 64 0.29 -5.12 9.57
N ARG A 65 1.22 -5.94 9.07
CA ARG A 65 1.16 -7.41 9.10
C ARG A 65 -0.15 -7.95 8.52
N ARG A 66 -0.58 -7.33 7.42
CA ARG A 66 -1.83 -7.64 6.71
C ARG A 66 -1.56 -7.69 5.23
N GLN A 67 -2.18 -8.65 4.56
CA GLN A 67 -2.20 -8.69 3.10
C GLN A 67 -2.98 -7.49 2.56
N ILE A 68 -2.45 -6.87 1.52
CA ILE A 68 -3.15 -5.83 0.76
C ILE A 68 -3.50 -6.40 -0.61
N ILE A 69 -4.77 -6.34 -0.98
CA ILE A 69 -5.27 -6.79 -2.27
C ILE A 69 -5.77 -5.58 -3.04
N ILE A 70 -5.21 -5.36 -4.23
CA ILE A 70 -5.62 -4.26 -5.11
C ILE A 70 -6.40 -4.84 -6.29
N HIS A 71 -7.65 -4.41 -6.40
CA HIS A 71 -8.58 -4.74 -7.46
C HIS A 71 -8.42 -3.75 -8.61
N GLN A 72 -8.47 -4.24 -9.84
CA GLN A 72 -8.44 -3.42 -11.04
C GLN A 72 -9.51 -3.92 -12.03
N HIS A 73 -10.11 -3.00 -12.77
CA HIS A 73 -11.19 -3.34 -13.69
C HIS A 73 -10.71 -4.33 -14.77
N GLU A 74 -11.42 -5.46 -14.91
CA GLU A 74 -11.13 -6.54 -15.87
C GLU A 74 -9.74 -7.20 -15.73
N GLN A 75 -9.07 -7.00 -14.60
CA GLN A 75 -7.78 -7.63 -14.31
C GLN A 75 -7.87 -8.51 -13.06
N ARG A 76 -6.94 -9.48 -12.96
CA ARG A 76 -6.79 -10.25 -11.73
C ARG A 76 -6.29 -9.33 -10.60
N PRO A 77 -6.78 -9.49 -9.35
CA PRO A 77 -6.31 -8.70 -8.24
C PRO A 77 -4.81 -8.91 -7.98
N VAL A 78 -4.13 -7.87 -7.52
CA VAL A 78 -2.72 -7.94 -7.12
C VAL A 78 -2.63 -8.11 -5.62
N LEU A 79 -1.90 -9.12 -5.17
CA LEU A 79 -1.67 -9.46 -3.77
C LEU A 79 -0.28 -9.02 -3.32
N PHE A 80 -0.25 -8.15 -2.32
CA PHE A 80 0.95 -7.78 -1.58
C PHE A 80 0.98 -8.54 -0.26
N LYS A 81 1.99 -9.41 -0.10
CA LYS A 81 2.11 -10.28 1.08
C LYS A 81 2.87 -9.58 2.20
N ALA A 82 2.37 -9.76 3.42
CA ALA A 82 3.16 -9.55 4.61
C ALA A 82 3.99 -10.82 4.88
N LEU A 83 5.31 -10.68 5.06
CA LEU A 83 6.20 -11.81 5.40
C LEU A 83 5.72 -12.59 6.64
N PHE A 84 5.05 -11.90 7.57
CA PHE A 84 4.47 -12.47 8.77
C PHE A 84 3.02 -12.02 8.92
N SER A 85 2.13 -12.54 8.07
CA SER A 85 0.69 -12.28 8.21
C SER A 85 0.16 -12.95 9.48
N ILE A 86 -0.56 -12.17 10.30
CA ILE A 86 -1.20 -12.69 11.52
C ILE A 86 -2.38 -13.61 11.17
N SER A 87 -2.99 -13.40 10.00
CA SER A 87 -4.10 -14.22 9.50
C SER A 87 -4.36 -13.93 8.02
N THR A 88 -4.59 -14.98 7.22
CA THR A 88 -5.10 -14.86 5.84
C THR A 88 -6.53 -14.31 5.81
N SER A 89 -7.26 -14.38 6.92
CA SER A 89 -8.61 -13.83 6.96
C SER A 89 -8.64 -12.31 7.05
N ASN A 90 -7.56 -11.61 7.43
CA ASN A 90 -7.59 -10.17 7.73
C ASN A 90 -6.94 -9.31 6.63
N GLN A 91 -7.50 -9.40 5.43
CA GLN A 91 -7.03 -8.71 4.22
C GLN A 91 -7.53 -7.26 4.16
N ILE A 92 -6.71 -6.36 3.62
CA ILE A 92 -7.11 -4.99 3.26
C ILE A 92 -7.39 -4.98 1.76
N HIS A 93 -8.59 -4.57 1.37
CA HIS A 93 -9.00 -4.52 -0.04
C HIS A 93 -9.06 -3.07 -0.51
N LEU A 94 -8.37 -2.79 -1.61
CA LEU A 94 -8.41 -1.52 -2.32
C LEU A 94 -8.89 -1.77 -3.75
N VAL A 95 -9.55 -0.78 -4.34
CA VAL A 95 -9.78 -0.71 -5.78
C VAL A 95 -8.94 0.41 -6.36
N TYR A 96 -8.24 0.13 -7.45
CA TYR A 96 -7.46 1.11 -8.19
C TYR A 96 -8.16 1.48 -9.49
N ASP A 97 -8.43 2.77 -9.64
CA ASP A 97 -8.92 3.37 -10.88
C ASP A 97 -7.74 3.98 -11.64
N SER A 98 -7.33 3.31 -12.71
CA SER A 98 -6.21 3.75 -13.56
C SER A 98 -6.52 5.03 -14.34
N LYS A 99 -7.79 5.36 -14.59
CA LYS A 99 -8.16 6.60 -15.28
C LYS A 99 -7.94 7.82 -14.40
N ASN A 100 -8.20 7.67 -13.10
CA ASN A 100 -8.09 8.75 -12.11
C ASN A 100 -6.82 8.66 -11.24
N LEU A 101 -5.99 7.62 -11.45
CA LEU A 101 -4.82 7.30 -10.62
C LEU A 101 -5.17 7.28 -9.13
N HIS A 102 -6.31 6.65 -8.79
CA HIS A 102 -6.92 6.78 -7.47
C HIS A 102 -7.18 5.42 -6.82
N TYR A 103 -6.89 5.33 -5.52
CA TYR A 103 -7.23 4.17 -4.70
C TYR A 103 -8.44 4.47 -3.83
N SER A 104 -9.39 3.55 -3.79
CA SER A 104 -10.54 3.60 -2.87
C SER A 104 -10.59 2.34 -2.02
N SER A 105 -11.09 2.47 -0.78
CA SER A 105 -11.32 1.32 0.07
C SER A 105 -12.46 0.48 -0.50
N LEU A 106 -12.28 -0.84 -0.56
CA LEU A 106 -13.34 -1.78 -0.90
C LEU A 106 -13.79 -2.50 0.37
N LEU A 107 -15.09 -2.45 0.66
CA LEU A 107 -15.70 -3.04 1.85
C LEU A 107 -16.81 -4.00 1.42
N SER A 108 -17.02 -5.05 2.21
CA SER A 108 -18.11 -6.00 1.92
C SER A 108 -19.45 -5.36 2.20
N THR A 109 -20.41 -5.54 1.31
CA THR A 109 -21.74 -4.95 1.40
C THR A 109 -22.68 -5.71 2.35
N ASP A 110 -22.39 -6.99 2.56
CA ASP A 110 -23.15 -7.94 3.40
C ASP A 110 -22.62 -8.03 4.83
N GLY A 111 -21.62 -7.24 5.20
CA GLY A 111 -20.95 -7.30 6.51
C GLY A 111 -20.09 -8.54 6.71
N ASN A 112 -20.03 -9.44 5.71
CA ASN A 112 -19.10 -10.55 5.71
C ASN A 112 -17.69 -10.05 5.42
N LYS A 113 -16.70 -10.90 5.70
CA LYS A 113 -15.32 -10.58 5.36
C LYS A 113 -15.12 -10.81 3.87
N LEU A 114 -14.68 -9.78 3.14
CA LEU A 114 -14.08 -9.99 1.83
C LEU A 114 -12.81 -10.81 2.06
N SER A 115 -12.80 -12.02 1.51
CA SER A 115 -11.63 -12.90 1.50
C SER A 115 -11.46 -13.41 0.08
N ILE A 116 -10.28 -13.20 -0.47
CA ILE A 116 -9.90 -13.74 -1.77
C ILE A 116 -8.80 -14.76 -1.56
N ASP A 117 -8.95 -15.91 -2.20
CA ASP A 117 -7.92 -16.94 -2.20
C ASP A 117 -6.67 -16.44 -2.95
N GLU A 118 -5.49 -16.72 -2.43
CA GLU A 118 -4.25 -16.25 -3.03
C GLU A 118 -4.06 -16.75 -4.48
N SER A 119 -4.65 -17.90 -4.83
CA SER A 119 -4.62 -18.47 -6.19
C SER A 119 -5.38 -17.64 -7.23
N GLU A 120 -6.27 -16.75 -6.78
CA GLU A 120 -7.00 -15.81 -7.64
C GLU A 120 -6.20 -14.53 -7.93
N CYS A 121 -5.10 -14.31 -7.21
CA CYS A 121 -4.29 -13.10 -7.28
C CYS A 121 -2.99 -13.28 -8.07
N ILE A 122 -2.51 -12.18 -8.63
CA ILE A 122 -1.11 -12.04 -9.07
C ILE A 122 -0.28 -11.64 -7.84
N CYS A 123 0.77 -12.38 -7.51
CA CYS A 123 1.68 -12.01 -6.43
C CYS A 123 2.65 -10.92 -6.92
N ALA A 124 2.68 -9.81 -6.20
CA ALA A 124 3.68 -8.74 -6.37
C ALA A 124 4.83 -8.91 -5.38
#